data_AF-A0A1A8IAC1-F1
#
_entry.id   AF-A0A1A8IAC1-F1
#
_cell.length_a   1.000
_cell.length_b   1.000
_cell.length_c   1.000
_cell.angle_alpha   90.00
_cell.angle_beta   90.00
_cell.angle_gamma   90.00
#
_symmetry.space_group_name_H-M   'P 1'
#
loop_
_entity.id
_entity.type
_entity.pdbx_description
1 polymer ?
#
loop_
_entity_poly.entity_id
_entity_poly.type
_entity_poly.pdbx_seq_one_letter_code
_entity_poly.pdbx_strand_id
1 'polypeptide(L)'
;QSFTPDQIRRAQEADEVLTRVLWYKSRGRRPNRTEVKSEHPAVAGLLKQWLKLHVDQNGVLRRQTSRREQLLVPKAYRPLVFKELHQDMGHLGVERTLDLIRDRFYWPQMAKEVEHFVTEECE
;
A
#
# COMPACT_ATOMS: atom_id res chain seq x y z
N GLN A 1 14.13 -10.43 -4.53
CA GLN A 1 15.14 -9.33 -4.39
C GLN A 1 14.59 -8.35 -3.36
N SER A 2 15.36 -7.95 -2.34
CA SER A 2 14.85 -6.99 -1.34
C SER A 2 15.05 -5.56 -1.86
N PHE A 3 13.97 -4.78 -1.99
CA PHE A 3 14.07 -3.38 -2.41
C PHE A 3 14.69 -2.53 -1.31
N THR A 4 15.56 -1.59 -1.70
CA THR A 4 16.10 -0.63 -0.74
C THR A 4 15.03 0.41 -0.35
N PRO A 5 15.12 1.01 0.85
CA PRO A 5 14.23 2.09 1.26
C PRO A 5 14.20 3.26 0.26
N ASP A 6 15.34 3.59 -0.38
CA ASP A 6 15.40 4.63 -1.40
C ASP A 6 14.62 4.28 -2.67
N GLN A 7 14.70 3.04 -3.14
CA GLN A 7 13.91 2.57 -4.29
C GLN A 7 12.42 2.61 -4.00
N ILE A 8 12.02 2.29 -2.76
CA ILE A 8 10.64 2.36 -2.31
C ILE A 8 10.17 3.81 -2.26
N ARG A 9 10.93 4.70 -1.60
CA ARG A 9 10.60 6.12 -1.50
C ARG A 9 10.38 6.74 -2.88
N ARG A 10 11.33 6.57 -3.79
CA ARG A 10 11.22 7.11 -5.16
C ARG A 10 10.00 6.56 -5.91
N ALA A 11 9.70 5.28 -5.74
CA ALA A 11 8.51 4.69 -6.34
C ALA A 11 7.20 5.24 -5.73
N GLN A 12 7.18 5.55 -4.43
CA GLN A 12 6.03 6.21 -3.80
C GLN A 12 5.87 7.67 -4.25
N GLU A 13 6.98 8.39 -4.47
CA GLU A 13 6.97 9.77 -5.00
C GLU A 13 6.48 9.82 -6.45
N ALA A 14 6.74 8.78 -7.23
CA ALA A 14 6.28 8.63 -8.61
C ALA A 14 4.83 8.07 -8.73
N ASP A 15 4.26 7.55 -7.64
CA ASP A 15 2.89 7.00 -7.63
C ASP A 15 1.86 8.13 -7.44
N GLU A 16 0.93 8.26 -8.38
CA GLU A 16 -0.09 9.32 -8.42
C GLU A 16 -0.92 9.44 -7.12
N VAL A 17 -1.16 8.32 -6.43
CA VAL A 17 -1.94 8.28 -5.20
C VAL A 17 -1.05 8.56 -3.99
N LEU A 18 0.08 7.85 -3.89
CA LEU A 18 0.95 7.95 -2.71
C LEU A 18 1.68 9.28 -2.65
N THR A 19 2.08 9.85 -3.78
CA THR A 19 2.70 11.19 -3.86
C THR A 19 1.79 12.27 -3.27
N ARG A 20 0.48 12.15 -3.53
CA ARG A 20 -0.52 13.09 -3.00
C ARG A 20 -0.67 12.95 -1.49
N VAL A 21 -0.66 11.73 -0.96
CA VAL A 21 -0.70 11.47 0.49
C VAL A 21 0.59 11.97 1.19
N LEU A 22 1.76 11.72 0.57
CA LEU A 22 3.05 12.23 1.03
C LEU A 22 3.05 13.76 1.09
N TRP A 23 2.48 14.44 0.10
CA TRP A 23 2.34 15.90 0.10
C TRP A 23 1.57 16.42 1.33
N TYR A 24 0.46 15.77 1.71
CA TYR A 24 -0.27 16.15 2.94
C TYR A 24 0.56 15.86 4.19
N LYS A 25 1.21 14.68 4.26
CA LYS A 25 2.01 14.26 5.41
C LYS A 25 3.22 15.14 5.67
N SER A 26 3.96 15.50 4.62
CA SER A 26 5.13 16.38 4.70
C SER A 26 4.81 17.77 5.30
N ARG A 27 3.57 18.24 5.13
CA ARG A 27 3.10 19.53 5.67
C ARG A 27 2.53 19.42 7.09
N GLY A 28 2.46 18.21 7.67
CA GLY A 28 1.86 17.98 8.98
C GLY A 28 0.37 18.33 9.07
N ARG A 29 -0.30 18.60 7.94
CA ARG A 29 -1.66 19.14 7.92
C ARG A 29 -2.64 18.07 7.48
N ARG A 30 -3.51 17.68 8.40
CA ARG A 30 -4.64 16.80 8.08
C ARG A 30 -5.64 17.55 7.19
N PRO A 31 -6.02 17.02 6.02
CA PRO A 31 -7.05 17.65 5.20
C PRO A 31 -8.42 17.60 5.86
N ASN A 32 -9.23 18.62 5.60
CA ASN A 32 -10.62 18.66 6.04
C ASN A 32 -11.52 17.79 5.14
N ARG A 33 -12.81 17.67 5.50
CA ARG A 33 -13.77 16.82 4.77
C ARG A 33 -13.97 17.24 3.32
N THR A 34 -13.95 18.53 3.02
CA THR A 34 -14.13 19.06 1.66
C THR A 34 -12.93 18.72 0.79
N GLU A 35 -11.72 18.94 1.31
CA GLU A 35 -10.47 18.58 0.63
C GLU A 35 -10.42 17.07 0.35
N VAL A 36 -10.75 16.23 1.34
CA VAL A 36 -10.78 14.77 1.14
C VAL A 36 -11.78 14.35 0.07
N LYS A 37 -12.92 15.04 -0.07
CA LYS A 37 -13.94 14.73 -1.08
C LYS A 37 -13.53 15.15 -2.50
N SER A 38 -12.68 16.15 -2.65
CA SER A 38 -12.20 16.60 -3.96
C SER A 38 -11.02 15.79 -4.49
N GLU A 39 -10.39 14.98 -3.64
CA GLU A 39 -9.28 14.10 -4.03
C GLU A 39 -9.78 12.83 -4.74
N HIS A 40 -8.89 12.19 -5.49
CA HIS A 40 -9.14 10.87 -6.09
C HIS A 40 -9.59 9.86 -5.02
N PRO A 41 -10.57 8.95 -5.29
CA PRO A 41 -11.11 8.05 -4.28
C PRO A 41 -10.06 7.22 -3.52
N ALA A 42 -8.99 6.79 -4.19
CA ALA A 42 -7.89 6.06 -3.56
C ALA A 42 -7.10 6.94 -2.57
N VAL A 43 -6.83 8.21 -2.94
CA VAL A 43 -6.19 9.21 -2.07
C VAL A 43 -7.09 9.49 -0.87
N ALA A 44 -8.37 9.76 -1.12
CA ALA A 44 -9.37 10.01 -0.09
C ALA A 44 -9.48 8.85 0.91
N GLY A 45 -9.46 7.60 0.41
CA GLY A 45 -9.45 6.38 1.23
C GLY A 45 -8.27 6.30 2.18
N LEU A 46 -7.07 6.67 1.72
CA LEU A 46 -5.87 6.74 2.56
C LEU A 46 -5.94 7.90 3.56
N LEU A 47 -6.34 9.10 3.13
CA LEU A 47 -6.45 10.27 3.99
C LEU A 47 -7.46 10.08 5.13
N LYS A 48 -8.53 9.30 4.93
CA LYS A 48 -9.46 8.90 6.00
C LYS A 48 -8.77 8.11 7.12
N GLN A 49 -7.67 7.45 6.82
CA GLN A 49 -6.85 6.70 7.77
C GLN A 49 -5.66 7.51 8.29
N TRP A 50 -5.75 8.85 8.27
CA TRP A 50 -4.66 9.78 8.61
C TRP A 50 -3.80 9.37 9.82
N LEU A 51 -4.43 9.00 10.94
CA LEU A 51 -3.73 8.67 12.19
C LEU A 51 -2.94 7.36 12.11
N LYS A 52 -3.30 6.47 11.18
CA LYS A 52 -2.60 5.22 10.93
C LYS A 52 -1.43 5.42 9.97
N LEU A 53 -1.35 6.55 9.27
CA LEU A 53 -0.32 6.78 8.27
C LEU A 53 0.85 7.58 8.87
N HIS A 54 2.08 7.19 8.55
CA HIS A 54 3.28 7.92 8.94
C HIS A 54 4.36 7.79 7.87
N VAL A 55 5.29 8.73 7.85
CA VAL A 55 6.48 8.67 7.02
C VAL A 55 7.62 8.27 7.95
N ASP A 56 8.34 7.21 7.60
CA ASP A 56 9.47 6.74 8.41
C ASP A 56 10.73 7.60 8.20
N GLN A 57 11.80 7.28 8.94
CA GLN A 57 13.09 7.99 8.87
C GLN A 57 13.75 7.96 7.49
N ASN A 58 13.35 7.04 6.60
CA ASN A 58 13.87 6.94 5.24
C ASN A 58 12.97 7.67 4.22
N GLY A 59 11.92 8.36 4.68
CA GLY A 59 10.95 9.03 3.82
C GLY A 59 9.89 8.10 3.23
N VAL A 60 9.77 6.86 3.72
CA VAL A 60 8.82 5.88 3.19
C VAL A 60 7.48 5.99 3.92
N LEU A 61 6.40 6.10 3.15
CA LEU A 61 5.03 6.10 3.66
C LEU A 61 4.67 4.69 4.13
N ARG A 62 4.26 4.60 5.40
CA ARG A 62 3.84 3.38 6.07
C ARG A 62 2.49 3.55 6.75
N ARG A 63 1.87 2.42 7.08
CA ARG A 63 0.60 2.33 7.80
C ARG A 63 0.78 1.51 9.07
N GLN A 64 0.64 2.16 10.23
CA GLN A 64 0.57 1.51 11.53
C GLN A 64 -0.87 1.13 11.88
N THR A 65 -1.08 -0.16 12.15
CA THR A 65 -2.29 -0.68 12.79
C THR A 65 -1.97 -1.12 14.21
N SER A 66 -2.98 -1.59 14.97
CA SER A 66 -2.75 -2.10 16.32
C SER A 66 -1.88 -3.36 16.37
N ARG A 67 -1.74 -4.09 15.27
CA ARG A 67 -1.02 -5.38 15.23
C ARG A 67 0.22 -5.37 14.35
N ARG A 68 0.26 -4.48 13.34
CA ARG A 68 1.18 -4.60 12.19
C ARG A 68 1.57 -3.22 11.67
N GLU A 69 2.81 -3.09 11.23
CA GLU A 69 3.27 -1.98 10.39
C GLU A 69 3.34 -2.46 8.94
N GLN A 70 2.67 -1.74 8.04
CA GLN A 70 2.55 -2.11 6.64
C GLN A 70 3.19 -1.06 5.73
N LEU A 71 3.97 -1.50 4.76
CA LEU A 71 4.45 -0.67 3.67
C LEU A 71 3.29 -0.32 2.72
N LEU A 72 3.14 0.96 2.36
CA LEU A 72 2.26 1.36 1.27
C LEU A 72 2.92 1.02 -0.07
N VAL A 73 2.42 0.00 -0.75
CA VAL A 73 3.04 -0.50 -1.99
C VAL A 73 2.63 0.40 -3.18
N PRO A 74 3.59 1.06 -3.85
CA PRO A 74 3.30 1.82 -5.07
C PRO A 74 2.87 0.88 -6.21
N LYS A 75 2.03 1.37 -7.11
CA LYS A 75 1.44 0.56 -8.20
C LYS A 75 2.49 -0.20 -9.02
N ALA A 76 3.64 0.41 -9.28
CA ALA A 76 4.75 -0.19 -10.02
C ALA A 76 5.33 -1.47 -9.36
N TYR A 77 5.20 -1.62 -8.05
CA TYR A 77 5.74 -2.78 -7.31
C TYR A 77 4.70 -3.84 -6.97
N ARG A 78 3.40 -3.58 -7.19
CA ARG A 78 2.34 -4.56 -6.96
C ARG A 78 2.54 -5.86 -7.76
N PRO A 79 2.94 -5.83 -9.06
CA PRO A 79 3.23 -7.06 -9.80
C PRO A 79 4.33 -7.91 -9.17
N LEU A 80 5.35 -7.29 -8.58
CA LEU A 80 6.38 -8.07 -7.88
C LEU A 80 5.83 -8.68 -6.60
N VAL A 81 5.02 -7.93 -5.84
CA VAL A 81 4.34 -8.49 -4.66
C VAL A 81 3.50 -9.70 -5.08
N PHE A 82 2.70 -9.61 -6.15
CA PHE A 82 1.93 -10.73 -6.68
C PHE A 82 2.80 -11.92 -7.13
N LYS A 83 3.92 -11.67 -7.80
CA LYS A 83 4.84 -12.74 -8.21
C LYS A 83 5.42 -13.50 -7.01
N GLU A 84 5.88 -12.79 -5.99
CA GLU A 84 6.43 -13.41 -4.77
C GLU A 84 5.34 -14.18 -4.04
N LEU A 85 4.10 -13.67 -4.02
CA LEU A 85 2.96 -14.39 -3.47
C LEU A 85 2.65 -15.67 -4.23
N HIS A 86 2.64 -15.62 -5.56
CA HIS A 86 2.38 -16.79 -6.41
C HIS A 86 3.43 -17.89 -6.18
N GLN A 87 4.70 -17.52 -6.01
CA GLN A 87 5.77 -18.47 -5.69
C GLN A 87 5.56 -19.16 -4.33
N ASP A 88 5.09 -18.41 -3.34
CA ASP A 88 4.78 -18.93 -2.00
C ASP A 88 3.41 -19.65 -1.93
N MET A 89 2.54 -19.46 -2.93
CA MET A 89 1.18 -20.02 -3.01
C MET A 89 1.11 -21.50 -3.34
N GLY A 90 2.20 -22.11 -3.81
CA GLY A 90 2.30 -23.57 -4.04
C GLY A 90 1.94 -24.44 -2.82
N HIS A 91 1.74 -23.82 -1.64
CA HIS A 91 1.30 -24.48 -0.41
C HIS A 91 0.14 -23.80 0.35
N LEU A 92 -0.43 -22.66 -0.11
CA LEU A 92 -1.36 -21.84 0.68
C LEU A 92 -2.52 -21.26 -0.15
N GLY A 93 -3.78 -21.50 0.27
CA GLY A 93 -4.97 -20.93 -0.38
C GLY A 93 -5.12 -19.39 -0.24
N VAL A 94 -6.07 -18.80 -0.98
CA VAL A 94 -6.33 -17.34 -1.09
C VAL A 94 -6.30 -16.61 0.26
N GLU A 95 -7.02 -17.11 1.26
CA GLU A 95 -7.16 -16.45 2.56
C GLU A 95 -5.84 -16.35 3.32
N ARG A 96 -5.06 -17.43 3.34
CA ARG A 96 -3.74 -17.44 4.01
C ARG A 96 -2.78 -16.47 3.33
N THR A 97 -2.84 -16.40 2.00
CA THR A 97 -1.97 -15.50 1.24
C THR A 97 -2.36 -14.04 1.47
N LEU A 98 -3.65 -13.72 1.49
CA LEU A 98 -4.13 -12.39 1.89
C LEU A 98 -3.65 -11.98 3.28
N ASP A 99 -3.67 -12.91 4.25
CA ASP A 99 -3.25 -12.63 5.61
C ASP A 99 -1.74 -12.39 5.74
N LEU A 100 -0.92 -13.09 4.95
CA LEU A 100 0.53 -12.87 4.84
C LEU A 100 0.84 -11.49 4.24
N ILE A 101 0.16 -11.10 3.16
CA ILE A 101 0.32 -9.78 2.54
C ILE A 101 -0.03 -8.69 3.54
N ARG A 102 -1.18 -8.84 4.20
CA ARG A 102 -1.66 -7.87 5.19
C ARG A 102 -0.71 -7.75 6.39
N ASP A 103 0.21 -8.68 6.59
CA ASP A 103 1.21 -8.56 7.65
C ASP A 103 2.22 -7.45 7.34
N ARG A 104 2.57 -7.26 6.06
CA ARG A 104 3.69 -6.40 5.64
C ARG A 104 3.32 -5.29 4.67
N PHE A 105 2.21 -5.42 3.96
CA PHE A 105 1.86 -4.56 2.82
C PHE A 105 0.42 -4.04 2.92
N TYR A 106 0.19 -2.90 2.27
CA TYR A 106 -1.12 -2.32 2.10
C TYR A 106 -1.17 -1.46 0.83
N TRP A 107 -2.30 -1.48 0.13
CA TRP A 107 -2.68 -0.46 -0.84
C TRP A 107 -4.22 -0.37 -0.93
N PRO A 108 -4.77 0.75 -1.43
CA PRO A 108 -6.22 0.84 -1.67
C PRO A 108 -6.69 -0.28 -2.59
N GLN A 109 -7.81 -0.92 -2.26
CA GLN A 109 -8.41 -2.03 -3.04
C GLN A 109 -7.58 -3.33 -3.09
N MET A 110 -6.52 -3.45 -2.27
CA MET A 110 -5.63 -4.62 -2.21
C MET A 110 -6.36 -5.96 -2.15
N ALA A 111 -7.40 -6.09 -1.31
CA ALA A 111 -8.11 -7.37 -1.18
C ALA A 111 -8.72 -7.83 -2.51
N LYS A 112 -9.34 -6.90 -3.25
CA LYS A 112 -9.95 -7.17 -4.55
C LYS A 112 -8.91 -7.47 -5.62
N GLU A 113 -7.80 -6.72 -5.64
CA GLU A 113 -6.72 -6.95 -6.61
C GLU A 113 -6.02 -8.30 -6.37
N VAL A 114 -5.80 -8.68 -5.11
CA VAL A 114 -5.25 -10.00 -4.76
C VAL A 114 -6.23 -11.10 -5.11
N GLU A 115 -7.50 -10.99 -4.73
CA GLU A 115 -8.52 -12.01 -5.06
C GLU A 115 -8.56 -12.29 -6.57
N HIS A 116 -8.66 -11.24 -7.39
CA HIS A 116 -8.61 -11.33 -8.85
C HIS A 116 -7.35 -12.03 -9.37
N PHE A 117 -6.17 -11.63 -8.87
CA PHE A 117 -4.90 -12.24 -9.26
C PHE A 117 -4.87 -13.76 -8.95
N VAL A 118 -5.39 -14.16 -7.79
CA VAL A 118 -5.39 -15.57 -7.39
C VAL A 118 -6.39 -16.41 -8.16
N THR A 119 -7.55 -15.83 -8.55
CA THR A 119 -8.59 -16.57 -9.24
C THR A 119 -8.42 -16.62 -10.76
N GLU A 120 -7.79 -15.61 -11.37
CA GLU A 120 -7.73 -15.47 -12.83
C GLU A 120 -6.32 -15.55 -13.43
N GLU A 121 -5.26 -15.37 -12.65
CA GLU A 121 -3.86 -15.36 -13.16
C GLU A 121 -3.00 -16.50 -12.59
N CYS A 122 -3.52 -17.30 -11.65
CA CYS A 122 -2.92 -18.56 -11.20
C CYS A 122 -3.42 -19.75 -12.06
N GLU A 123 -3.17 -19.74 -13.37
CA GLU A 123 -3.32 -20.92 -14.25
C GLU A 123 -2.00 -21.25 -14.96
#